data_AF-B0CGA6-F1
#
_entry.id   AF-B0CGA6-F1
#
_cell.length_a   1.000
_cell.length_b   1.000
_cell.length_c   1.000
_cell.angle_alpha   90.00
_cell.angle_beta   90.00
_cell.angle_gamma   90.00
#
_symmetry.space_group_name_H-M   'P 1'
#
loop_
_entity.id
_entity.type
_entity.pdbx_description
1 polymer ?
#
loop_
_entity_poly.entity_id
_entity_poly.type
_entity_poly.pdbx_seq_one_letter_code
_entity_poly.pdbx_strand_id
1 'polypeptide(L)'
;MPIGSNAQYQPAHIKPAPRLRSDEEYFFELKGDDPRQPVYAPGSWRKRCKGKKKSMKISLPVPDDLIVPDAGKGKTPNNASAFLMPDGRTLVQLEPLARCKPGGPIYGWRYFPNVDIYDAGIGGAHFGSGLSSIGGSIREGELVGDAPIRHALKINLWGKKYLYYSKGIPGYRWPADRADKYAAQQYGGKNPELVQGSLLAIPPDITASSLGLKTQPAKKLFHALQDYGAYVVDDTAWNAHAIPLEHSVLKEFRQTYGYGFNRSEGPFFEDVMKLFTRLSVVSNNTPESVGGGGDPRAPLAPPIHD
;
A
#
# COMPACT_ATOMS: atom_id res chain seq x y z
N MET A 1 -11.31 8.39 1.24
CA MET A 1 -12.78 8.50 1.36
C MET A 1 -13.32 7.28 2.11
N PRO A 2 -14.29 7.47 3.02
CA PRO A 2 -15.06 6.39 3.65
C PRO A 2 -15.92 5.63 2.63
N ILE A 3 -16.30 4.41 3.00
CA ILE A 3 -17.33 3.65 2.28
C ILE A 3 -18.68 4.33 2.45
N GLY A 4 -19.40 4.48 1.35
CA GLY A 4 -20.69 5.15 1.30
C GLY A 4 -21.87 4.23 1.62
N SER A 5 -23.00 4.83 1.98
CA SER A 5 -24.25 4.13 2.33
C SER A 5 -24.83 3.30 1.18
N ASN A 6 -24.52 3.67 -0.07
CA ASN A 6 -25.03 3.02 -1.27
C ASN A 6 -24.00 2.08 -1.92
N ALA A 7 -22.93 1.74 -1.20
CA ALA A 7 -21.89 0.84 -1.69
C ALA A 7 -22.49 -0.53 -2.08
N GLN A 8 -22.16 -0.99 -3.28
CA GLN A 8 -22.58 -2.29 -3.79
C GLN A 8 -21.46 -3.30 -3.62
N TYR A 9 -21.74 -4.39 -2.90
CA TYR A 9 -20.74 -5.40 -2.56
C TYR A 9 -20.87 -6.62 -3.46
N GLN A 10 -19.79 -6.97 -4.14
CA GLN A 10 -19.65 -8.23 -4.86
C GLN A 10 -18.59 -9.11 -4.18
N PRO A 11 -18.87 -10.40 -3.91
CA PRO A 11 -17.90 -11.26 -3.24
C PRO A 11 -16.54 -11.32 -3.97
N ALA A 12 -15.44 -11.03 -3.26
CA ALA A 12 -14.10 -11.16 -3.83
C ALA A 12 -13.60 -12.62 -3.87
N HIS A 13 -14.21 -13.50 -3.05
CA HIS A 13 -13.86 -14.91 -2.91
C HIS A 13 -12.38 -15.16 -2.56
N ILE A 14 -11.77 -14.23 -1.82
CA ILE A 14 -10.41 -14.37 -1.32
C ILE A 14 -10.38 -15.47 -0.25
N LYS A 15 -9.44 -16.42 -0.39
CA LYS A 15 -9.23 -17.49 0.58
C LYS A 15 -8.09 -17.13 1.54
N PRO A 16 -7.98 -17.78 2.71
CA PRO A 16 -6.79 -17.65 3.54
C PRO A 16 -5.52 -17.96 2.75
N ALA A 17 -4.45 -17.24 3.05
CA ALA A 17 -3.12 -17.48 2.53
C ALA A 17 -2.22 -18.03 3.65
N PRO A 18 -1.16 -18.80 3.34
CA PRO A 18 -0.27 -19.37 4.35
C PRO A 18 0.66 -18.34 5.02
N ARG A 19 0.66 -17.10 4.53
CA ARG A 19 1.59 -16.04 4.94
C ARG A 19 0.88 -14.70 4.93
N LEU A 20 0.98 -13.99 6.05
CA LEU A 20 0.80 -12.55 6.12
C LEU A 20 2.17 -11.90 5.97
N ARG A 21 2.24 -10.89 5.10
CA ARG A 21 3.46 -10.11 4.88
C ARG A 21 3.19 -8.61 4.98
N SER A 22 4.20 -7.86 5.38
CA SER A 22 4.28 -6.43 5.13
C SER A 22 4.84 -6.19 3.73
N ASP A 23 4.32 -5.19 3.04
CA ASP A 23 5.09 -4.50 2.00
C ASP A 23 5.65 -3.22 2.62
N GLU A 24 6.97 -3.15 2.75
CA GLU A 24 7.61 -2.09 3.52
C GLU A 24 7.76 -0.83 2.67
N GLU A 25 7.33 0.31 3.22
CA GLU A 25 7.36 1.61 2.56
C GLU A 25 8.11 2.64 3.39
N TYR A 26 8.68 3.64 2.72
CA TYR A 26 9.58 4.60 3.34
C TYR A 26 9.11 6.03 3.09
N PHE A 27 8.86 6.76 4.17
CA PHE A 27 8.36 8.13 4.10
C PHE A 27 9.34 9.06 4.78
N PHE A 28 9.62 10.18 4.13
CA PHE A 28 10.56 11.17 4.62
C PHE A 28 9.99 12.56 4.44
N GLU A 29 10.04 13.34 5.51
CA GLU A 29 9.91 14.78 5.46
C GLU A 29 11.31 15.37 5.31
N LEU A 30 11.54 16.11 4.23
CA LEU A 30 12.87 16.60 3.87
C LEU A 30 13.09 18.03 4.32
N LYS A 31 14.31 18.31 4.79
CA LYS A 31 14.73 19.66 5.19
C LYS A 31 15.49 20.34 4.06
N GLY A 32 15.41 21.67 3.99
CA GLY A 32 16.02 22.45 2.91
C GLY A 32 17.55 22.55 2.98
N ASP A 33 18.13 22.32 4.16
CA ASP A 33 19.54 22.45 4.48
C ASP A 33 20.34 21.15 4.31
N ASP A 34 19.66 20.02 4.09
CA ASP A 34 20.31 18.73 3.82
C ASP A 34 21.04 18.72 2.45
N PRO A 35 22.14 17.96 2.33
CA PRO A 35 22.86 17.83 1.07
C PRO A 35 21.99 17.19 -0.01
N ARG A 36 22.03 17.76 -1.21
CA ARG A 36 21.25 17.27 -2.36
C ARG A 36 21.93 16.07 -3.00
N GLN A 37 21.31 14.90 -2.84
CA GLN A 37 21.80 13.66 -3.42
C GLN A 37 21.12 13.36 -4.75
N PRO A 38 21.87 13.01 -5.81
CA PRO A 38 21.27 12.67 -7.09
C PRO A 38 20.49 11.36 -7.01
N VAL A 39 19.40 11.27 -7.78
CA VAL A 39 18.61 10.04 -7.90
C VAL A 39 18.93 9.34 -9.22
N TYR A 40 19.27 8.05 -9.13
CA TYR A 40 19.54 7.17 -10.27
C TYR A 40 18.54 6.03 -10.36
N ALA A 41 18.32 5.54 -11.58
CA ALA A 41 17.57 4.32 -11.80
C ALA A 41 18.26 3.15 -11.07
N PRO A 42 17.50 2.27 -10.40
CA PRO A 42 18.04 1.09 -9.76
C PRO A 42 18.58 0.11 -10.81
N GLY A 43 19.53 -0.75 -10.40
CA GLY A 43 20.06 -1.79 -11.28
C GLY A 43 19.01 -2.85 -11.63
N SER A 44 18.21 -3.23 -10.64
CA SER A 44 16.97 -4.01 -10.78
C SER A 44 16.20 -3.98 -9.45
N TRP A 45 15.01 -4.57 -9.42
CA TRP A 45 14.24 -4.82 -8.18
C TRP A 45 15.05 -5.52 -7.07
N ARG A 46 16.03 -6.36 -7.44
CA ARG A 46 16.83 -7.18 -6.52
C ARG A 46 18.26 -6.69 -6.29
N LYS A 47 18.73 -5.72 -7.08
CA LYS A 47 20.11 -5.18 -7.06
C LYS A 47 20.05 -3.68 -7.31
N ARG A 48 19.41 -2.95 -6.41
CA ARG A 48 19.02 -1.55 -6.60
C ARG A 48 20.24 -0.65 -6.65
N CYS A 49 21.15 -0.82 -5.69
CA CYS A 49 22.36 -0.01 -5.57
C CYS A 49 23.44 -0.31 -6.64
N LYS A 50 23.19 -1.27 -7.53
CA LYS A 50 24.05 -1.56 -8.70
C LYS A 50 23.58 -0.87 -9.98
N GLY A 51 22.76 0.18 -9.86
CA GLY A 51 22.25 0.97 -10.99
C GLY A 51 23.37 1.59 -11.83
N LYS A 52 23.17 1.67 -13.15
CA LYS A 52 24.16 2.18 -14.12
C LYS A 52 24.28 3.72 -14.15
N LYS A 53 24.02 4.41 -13.03
CA LYS A 53 24.00 5.88 -12.93
C LYS A 53 23.07 6.57 -13.95
N LYS A 54 22.04 5.89 -14.46
CA LYS A 54 21.03 6.52 -15.32
C LYS A 54 20.24 7.52 -14.48
N SER A 55 20.42 8.82 -14.72
CA SER A 55 19.76 9.89 -13.96
C SER A 55 18.24 9.83 -14.07
N MET A 56 17.55 10.03 -12.93
CA MET A 56 16.10 10.29 -12.86
C MET A 56 15.76 11.78 -12.95
N LYS A 57 16.75 12.60 -13.33
CA LYS A 57 16.63 14.04 -13.54
C LYS A 57 16.12 14.79 -12.30
N ILE A 58 16.43 14.29 -11.12
CA ILE A 58 16.17 14.94 -9.83
C ILE A 58 17.33 14.72 -8.86
N SER A 59 17.38 15.57 -7.85
CA SER A 59 18.11 15.37 -6.61
C SER A 59 17.17 15.59 -5.44
N LEU A 60 17.42 14.96 -4.30
CA LEU A 60 16.63 15.11 -3.09
C LEU A 60 17.55 15.57 -1.95
N PRO A 61 17.15 16.59 -1.15
CA PRO A 61 17.90 16.99 0.03
C PRO A 61 17.64 15.95 1.12
N VAL A 62 18.60 15.04 1.35
CA VAL A 62 18.47 13.98 2.36
C VAL A 62 19.68 14.00 3.29
N PRO A 63 19.52 13.69 4.58
CA PRO A 63 20.64 13.63 5.51
C PRO A 63 21.72 12.67 5.02
N ASP A 64 23.00 12.98 5.20
CA ASP A 64 24.08 12.15 4.66
C ASP A 64 24.11 10.74 5.25
N ASP A 65 23.62 10.57 6.48
CA ASP A 65 23.55 9.31 7.20
C ASP A 65 22.30 8.46 6.89
N LEU A 66 21.34 8.97 6.12
CA LEU A 66 20.16 8.18 5.72
C LEU A 66 20.59 6.96 4.89
N ILE A 67 20.35 5.77 5.42
CA ILE A 67 20.59 4.49 4.76
C ILE A 67 19.26 3.76 4.54
N VAL A 68 19.03 3.33 3.30
CA VAL A 68 17.97 2.39 2.95
C VAL A 68 18.62 1.17 2.32
N PRO A 69 18.62 0.00 2.99
CA PRO A 69 19.33 -1.18 2.51
C PRO A 69 18.92 -1.60 1.08
N ASP A 70 19.84 -2.25 0.36
CA ASP A 70 19.47 -2.95 -0.88
C ASP A 70 18.55 -4.14 -0.57
N ALA A 71 17.91 -4.68 -1.60
CA ALA A 71 17.13 -5.90 -1.48
C ALA A 71 18.00 -7.08 -0.98
N GLY A 72 17.44 -7.90 -0.10
CA GLY A 72 18.09 -9.06 0.50
C GLY A 72 17.70 -10.38 -0.19
N LYS A 73 18.44 -11.45 0.10
CA LYS A 73 18.10 -12.81 -0.36
C LYS A 73 16.73 -13.21 0.22
N GLY A 74 15.72 -13.38 -0.64
CA GLY A 74 14.36 -13.71 -0.22
C GLY A 74 13.58 -12.55 0.42
N LYS A 75 14.14 -11.34 0.48
CA LYS A 75 13.50 -10.12 0.96
C LYS A 75 13.58 -9.05 -0.13
N THR A 76 12.54 -8.98 -0.95
CA THR A 76 12.42 -7.99 -2.04
C THR A 76 11.13 -7.17 -1.88
N PRO A 77 10.91 -6.50 -0.72
CA PRO A 77 9.79 -5.58 -0.56
C PRO A 77 9.85 -4.52 -1.65
N ASN A 78 8.73 -3.97 -2.09
CA ASN A 78 8.75 -3.01 -3.16
C ASN A 78 9.49 -1.73 -2.76
N ASN A 79 9.49 -1.36 -1.47
CA ASN A 79 10.06 -0.10 -0.98
C ASN A 79 9.53 1.07 -1.78
N ALA A 80 8.22 1.11 -2.02
CA ALA A 80 7.56 2.32 -2.44
C ALA A 80 7.87 3.41 -1.40
N SER A 81 8.13 4.62 -1.89
CA SER A 81 8.59 5.70 -1.03
C SER A 81 8.05 7.04 -1.47
N ALA A 82 7.88 7.91 -0.49
CA ALA A 82 7.44 9.27 -0.70
C ALA A 82 8.29 10.24 0.12
N PHE A 83 8.65 11.34 -0.52
CA PHE A 83 9.48 12.39 0.03
C PHE A 83 8.67 13.68 0.00
N LEU A 84 8.26 14.17 1.15
CA LEU A 84 7.70 15.51 1.28
C LEU A 84 8.85 16.51 1.17
N MET A 85 8.80 17.33 0.13
CA MET A 85 9.85 18.32 -0.13
C MET A 85 9.80 19.45 0.90
N PRO A 86 10.89 20.24 1.04
CA PRO A 86 10.97 21.33 2.03
C PRO A 86 9.94 22.45 1.85
N ASP A 87 9.18 22.46 0.74
CA ASP A 87 8.05 23.38 0.55
C ASP A 87 6.79 22.94 1.32
N GLY A 88 6.84 21.80 2.01
CA GLY A 88 5.73 21.27 2.82
C GLY A 88 4.54 20.79 2.00
N ARG A 89 4.66 20.71 0.66
CA ARG A 89 3.52 20.42 -0.23
C ARG A 89 3.83 19.39 -1.30
N THR A 90 5.01 19.45 -1.88
CA THR A 90 5.36 18.61 -3.02
C THR A 90 5.78 17.22 -2.55
N LEU A 91 5.11 16.18 -3.02
CA LEU A 91 5.53 14.79 -2.89
C LEU A 91 6.31 14.32 -4.12
N VAL A 92 7.53 13.86 -3.89
CA VAL A 92 8.29 13.06 -4.85
C VAL A 92 8.18 11.60 -4.46
N GLN A 93 7.83 10.72 -5.40
CA GLN A 93 7.63 9.30 -5.13
C GLN A 93 8.60 8.44 -5.93
N LEU A 94 9.22 7.46 -5.28
CA LEU A 94 10.16 6.52 -5.89
C LEU A 94 9.81 5.08 -5.57
N GLU A 95 10.08 4.17 -6.51
CA GLU A 95 10.05 2.73 -6.27
C GLU A 95 10.99 2.00 -7.25
N PRO A 96 11.70 0.94 -6.82
CA PRO A 96 11.99 0.62 -5.42
C PRO A 96 13.04 1.57 -4.85
N LEU A 97 12.93 1.93 -3.56
CA LEU A 97 13.95 2.74 -2.90
C LEU A 97 15.15 1.91 -2.40
N ALA A 98 16.36 2.45 -2.61
CA ALA A 98 17.56 2.10 -1.85
C ALA A 98 18.57 3.25 -1.78
N ARG A 99 19.36 3.29 -0.71
CA ARG A 99 20.54 4.14 -0.53
C ARG A 99 21.54 3.40 0.35
N CYS A 100 22.58 2.85 -0.29
CA CYS A 100 23.45 1.87 0.37
C CYS A 100 24.69 2.44 1.05
N LYS A 101 24.97 3.74 0.92
CA LYS A 101 26.17 4.38 1.46
C LYS A 101 25.85 5.79 1.98
N PRO A 102 26.46 6.21 3.11
CA PRO A 102 26.35 7.58 3.56
C PRO A 102 26.90 8.54 2.50
N GLY A 103 26.24 9.68 2.29
CA GLY A 103 26.58 10.66 1.26
C GLY A 103 26.49 10.13 -0.18
N GLY A 104 25.99 8.89 -0.36
CA GLY A 104 25.86 8.26 -1.67
C GLY A 104 24.55 8.65 -2.37
N PRO A 105 24.43 8.30 -3.67
CA PRO A 105 23.21 8.56 -4.43
C PRO A 105 22.04 7.73 -3.93
N ILE A 106 20.84 8.19 -4.28
CA ILE A 106 19.58 7.48 -4.08
C ILE A 106 19.28 6.65 -5.33
N TYR A 107 18.74 5.45 -5.16
CA TYR A 107 18.30 4.58 -6.24
C TYR A 107 16.79 4.36 -6.17
N GLY A 108 16.10 4.60 -7.28
CA GLY A 108 14.66 4.34 -7.44
C GLY A 108 14.14 4.88 -8.78
N TRP A 109 13.11 4.25 -9.35
CA TRP A 109 12.42 4.84 -10.49
C TRP A 109 11.46 5.91 -9.98
N ARG A 110 11.51 7.06 -10.64
CA ARG A 110 10.70 8.22 -10.29
C ARG A 110 9.30 8.12 -10.90
N TYR A 111 8.27 8.32 -10.09
CA TYR A 111 6.95 8.65 -10.59
C TYR A 111 6.89 10.12 -11.03
N PHE A 112 6.19 10.38 -12.14
CA PHE A 112 5.98 11.72 -12.68
C PHE A 112 4.53 11.87 -13.13
N PRO A 113 3.87 13.02 -12.88
CA PRO A 113 4.40 14.23 -12.24
C PRO A 113 4.61 14.08 -10.72
N ASN A 114 5.23 15.09 -10.10
CA ASN A 114 5.15 15.23 -8.64
C ASN A 114 3.69 15.52 -8.24
N VAL A 115 3.32 15.20 -7.01
CA VAL A 115 1.96 15.36 -6.49
C VAL A 115 1.95 16.42 -5.40
N ASP A 116 0.99 17.33 -5.38
CA ASP A 116 0.74 18.18 -4.22
C ASP A 116 -0.10 17.38 -3.20
N ILE A 117 0.25 17.44 -1.90
CA ILE A 117 -0.49 16.72 -0.84
C ILE A 117 -1.97 17.13 -0.72
N TYR A 118 -2.34 18.27 -1.30
CA TYR A 118 -3.73 18.76 -1.35
C TYR A 118 -4.47 18.37 -2.64
N ASP A 119 -3.80 17.73 -3.60
CA ASP A 119 -4.44 17.15 -4.78
C ASP A 119 -5.14 15.82 -4.45
N ALA A 120 -5.70 15.17 -5.48
CA ALA A 120 -6.38 13.88 -5.33
C ALA A 120 -5.52 12.76 -4.71
N GLY A 121 -4.18 12.87 -4.76
CA GLY A 121 -3.27 11.93 -4.10
C GLY A 121 -3.32 10.49 -4.62
N ILE A 122 -3.92 10.25 -5.79
CA ILE A 122 -4.16 8.91 -6.36
C ILE A 122 -2.88 8.31 -6.94
N GLY A 123 -2.19 9.06 -7.79
CA GLY A 123 -1.08 8.57 -8.58
C GLY A 123 0.21 8.44 -7.78
N GLY A 124 1.00 7.41 -8.07
CA GLY A 124 2.27 7.21 -7.39
C GLY A 124 3.14 6.08 -7.92
N ALA A 125 4.18 5.80 -7.15
CA ALA A 125 5.23 4.91 -7.59
C ALA A 125 4.96 3.43 -7.30
N HIS A 126 3.78 2.99 -6.84
CA HIS A 126 3.45 1.55 -6.91
C HIS A 126 3.28 1.15 -8.36
N PHE A 127 4.36 0.81 -9.06
CA PHE A 127 4.33 0.71 -10.52
C PHE A 127 3.49 -0.46 -11.04
N GLY A 128 3.08 -1.40 -10.20
CA GLY A 128 2.08 -2.39 -10.54
C GLY A 128 0.73 -1.76 -10.86
N SER A 129 0.23 -0.86 -10.01
CA SER A 129 -1.10 -0.22 -10.16
C SER A 129 -1.06 1.25 -10.59
N GLY A 130 0.09 1.90 -10.47
CA GLY A 130 0.26 3.35 -10.59
C GLY A 130 -0.27 4.15 -9.38
N LEU A 131 -0.59 3.48 -8.27
CA LEU A 131 -1.16 4.12 -7.08
C LEU A 131 -0.11 4.75 -6.16
N SER A 132 -0.59 5.64 -5.31
CA SER A 132 0.18 6.40 -4.31
C SER A 132 1.07 5.52 -3.45
N SER A 133 2.36 5.85 -3.40
CA SER A 133 3.33 5.21 -2.50
C SER A 133 3.01 5.44 -1.03
N ILE A 134 2.23 6.47 -0.70
CA ILE A 134 1.98 6.93 0.67
C ILE A 134 0.50 6.89 1.06
N GLY A 135 -0.41 7.06 0.10
CA GLY A 135 -1.84 6.96 0.32
C GLY A 135 -2.25 5.53 0.66
N GLY A 136 -2.91 5.37 1.81
CA GLY A 136 -3.42 4.08 2.30
C GLY A 136 -2.42 3.15 2.97
N SER A 137 -1.18 3.60 3.12
CA SER A 137 -0.18 2.93 3.96
C SER A 137 -0.55 3.07 5.43
N ILE A 138 -0.46 1.97 6.19
CA ILE A 138 -0.55 2.04 7.66
C ILE A 138 0.66 2.80 8.22
N ARG A 139 0.42 3.70 9.18
CA ARG A 139 1.42 4.60 9.79
C ARG A 139 1.79 4.19 11.20
N GLU A 140 2.93 4.71 11.65
CA GLU A 140 3.36 4.59 13.05
C GLU A 140 2.23 5.06 13.99
N GLY A 141 2.00 4.34 15.08
CA GLY A 141 0.93 4.56 16.03
C GLY A 141 -0.42 3.92 15.63
N GLU A 142 -0.69 3.68 14.36
CA GLU A 142 -2.03 3.27 13.90
C GLU A 142 -2.43 1.85 14.32
N LEU A 143 -1.48 0.93 14.51
CA LEU A 143 -1.79 -0.42 14.97
C LEU A 143 -1.68 -0.60 16.48
N VAL A 144 -1.08 0.35 17.20
CA VAL A 144 -0.76 0.20 18.63
C VAL A 144 -1.43 1.22 19.52
N GLY A 145 -1.70 2.44 19.02
CA GLY A 145 -2.36 3.50 19.78
C GLY A 145 -3.87 3.29 19.90
N ASP A 146 -4.55 4.22 20.58
CA ASP A 146 -5.99 4.12 20.82
C ASP A 146 -6.85 4.65 19.66
N ALA A 147 -6.31 5.59 18.87
CA ALA A 147 -7.04 6.20 17.77
C ALA A 147 -7.37 5.19 16.66
N PRO A 148 -8.56 5.25 16.03
CA PRO A 148 -8.89 4.41 14.89
C PRO A 148 -8.10 4.82 13.65
N ILE A 149 -7.96 3.89 12.70
CA ILE A 149 -7.39 4.17 11.38
C ILE A 149 -8.48 4.80 10.52
N ARG A 150 -8.26 6.04 10.06
CA ARG A 150 -9.29 6.86 9.39
C ARG A 150 -9.06 7.06 7.90
N HIS A 151 -8.52 6.06 7.23
CA HIS A 151 -8.28 6.11 5.79
C HIS A 151 -8.43 4.73 5.15
N ALA A 152 -8.64 4.72 3.83
CA ALA A 152 -8.63 3.49 3.05
C ALA A 152 -7.24 2.87 3.11
N LEU A 153 -7.13 1.55 3.25
CA LEU A 153 -5.84 0.87 3.31
C LEU A 153 -5.34 0.50 1.91
N LYS A 154 -4.11 0.00 1.83
CA LYS A 154 -3.59 -0.76 0.70
C LYS A 154 -3.52 -2.24 1.05
N ILE A 155 -3.65 -3.10 0.05
CA ILE A 155 -3.37 -4.53 0.15
C ILE A 155 -2.75 -5.05 -1.14
N ASN A 156 -1.99 -6.13 -1.03
CA ASN A 156 -1.43 -6.85 -2.17
C ASN A 156 -1.95 -8.28 -2.14
N LEU A 157 -2.32 -8.79 -3.33
CA LEU A 157 -2.86 -10.13 -3.51
C LEU A 157 -1.99 -10.91 -4.49
N TRP A 158 -2.10 -12.23 -4.50
CA TRP A 158 -1.41 -13.03 -5.51
C TRP A 158 -2.12 -12.97 -6.86
N GLY A 159 -1.52 -12.30 -7.83
CA GLY A 159 -2.03 -12.05 -9.17
C GLY A 159 -2.46 -13.32 -9.89
N LYS A 160 -1.63 -14.37 -9.82
CA LYS A 160 -1.95 -15.67 -10.42
C LYS A 160 -3.21 -16.33 -9.86
N LYS A 161 -3.59 -16.02 -8.62
CA LYS A 161 -4.76 -16.64 -7.97
C LYS A 161 -6.00 -15.74 -8.00
N TYR A 162 -5.81 -14.43 -7.86
CA TYR A 162 -6.91 -13.52 -7.54
C TYR A 162 -7.12 -12.41 -8.57
N LEU A 163 -6.06 -11.85 -9.15
CA LEU A 163 -6.20 -10.74 -10.10
C LEU A 163 -6.62 -11.26 -11.47
N TYR A 164 -7.66 -10.65 -12.00
CA TYR A 164 -8.20 -10.99 -13.31
C TYR A 164 -7.50 -10.23 -14.42
N TYR A 165 -7.44 -10.83 -15.61
CA TYR A 165 -7.05 -10.14 -16.83
C TYR A 165 -7.82 -10.70 -18.02
N SER A 166 -8.24 -9.81 -18.92
CA SER A 166 -8.65 -10.14 -20.28
C SER A 166 -8.27 -9.00 -21.23
N LYS A 167 -8.45 -9.19 -22.54
CA LYS A 167 -8.26 -8.08 -23.49
C LYS A 167 -9.25 -6.91 -23.26
N GLY A 168 -10.44 -7.20 -22.72
CA GLY A 168 -11.45 -6.18 -22.39
C GLY A 168 -11.30 -5.58 -20.99
N ILE A 169 -10.61 -6.27 -20.08
CA ILE A 169 -10.33 -5.82 -18.71
C ILE A 169 -8.83 -6.01 -18.48
N PRO A 170 -7.99 -4.99 -18.73
CA PRO A 170 -6.53 -5.12 -18.82
C PRO A 170 -5.81 -5.31 -17.48
N GLY A 171 -6.50 -5.82 -16.45
CA GLY A 171 -5.93 -6.11 -15.14
C GLY A 171 -5.92 -4.96 -14.15
N TYR A 172 -6.60 -3.85 -14.47
CA TYR A 172 -6.78 -2.71 -13.58
C TYR A 172 -8.14 -2.03 -13.79
N ARG A 173 -8.54 -1.25 -12.79
CA ARG A 173 -9.65 -0.29 -12.85
C ARG A 173 -9.35 0.91 -11.98
N TRP A 174 -10.09 1.99 -12.16
CA TRP A 174 -9.95 3.18 -11.33
C TRP A 174 -9.98 2.81 -9.83
N PRO A 175 -9.11 3.39 -8.99
CA PRO A 175 -8.17 4.49 -9.28
C PRO A 175 -6.83 4.07 -9.88
N ALA A 176 -6.56 2.77 -10.05
CA ALA A 176 -5.35 2.33 -10.74
C ALA A 176 -5.42 2.74 -12.22
N ASP A 177 -4.28 3.12 -12.78
CA ASP A 177 -4.16 3.57 -14.18
C ASP A 177 -3.40 2.57 -15.07
N ARG A 178 -2.89 1.49 -14.45
CA ARG A 178 -2.17 0.41 -15.13
C ARG A 178 -2.24 -0.87 -14.32
N ALA A 179 -1.79 -1.94 -14.96
CA ALA A 179 -1.46 -3.19 -14.31
C ALA A 179 0.01 -3.53 -14.51
N ASP A 180 0.50 -4.51 -13.75
CA ASP A 180 1.80 -5.12 -13.99
C ASP A 180 1.99 -5.47 -15.47
N LYS A 181 3.16 -5.16 -16.04
CA LYS A 181 3.46 -5.40 -17.46
C LYS A 181 3.29 -6.86 -17.93
N TYR A 182 3.25 -7.79 -16.97
CA TYR A 182 3.09 -9.22 -17.19
C TYR A 182 1.68 -9.72 -16.87
N ALA A 183 0.72 -8.83 -16.58
CA ALA A 183 -0.64 -9.16 -16.20
C ALA A 183 -1.28 -10.14 -17.21
N ALA A 184 -1.12 -9.86 -18.51
CA ALA A 184 -1.64 -10.72 -19.59
C ALA A 184 -1.19 -12.18 -19.53
N GLN A 185 0.00 -12.45 -18.95
CA GLN A 185 0.59 -13.78 -18.88
C GLN A 185 0.46 -14.42 -17.49
N GLN A 186 0.35 -13.63 -16.42
CA GLN A 186 0.42 -14.13 -15.04
C GLN A 186 -0.87 -13.98 -14.24
N TYR A 187 -1.72 -12.99 -14.55
CA TYR A 187 -2.97 -12.81 -13.81
C TYR A 187 -3.92 -13.94 -14.17
N GLY A 188 -4.32 -14.70 -13.16
CA GLY A 188 -5.04 -15.96 -13.32
C GLY A 188 -6.37 -16.03 -12.57
N GLY A 189 -6.73 -14.94 -11.88
CA GLY A 189 -8.01 -14.78 -11.21
C GLY A 189 -9.19 -14.90 -12.18
N LYS A 190 -10.36 -15.20 -11.62
CA LYS A 190 -11.59 -15.46 -12.38
C LYS A 190 -12.68 -14.40 -12.16
N ASN A 191 -12.52 -13.54 -11.17
CA ASN A 191 -13.48 -12.49 -10.87
C ASN A 191 -13.09 -11.21 -11.66
N PRO A 192 -13.86 -10.79 -12.68
CA PRO A 192 -13.57 -9.59 -13.46
C PRO A 192 -13.59 -8.29 -12.65
N GLU A 193 -14.21 -8.31 -11.47
CA GLU A 193 -14.24 -7.20 -10.53
C GLU A 193 -12.98 -7.09 -9.66
N LEU A 194 -12.15 -8.14 -9.60
CA LEU A 194 -10.95 -8.18 -8.78
C LEU A 194 -9.69 -8.01 -9.62
N VAL A 195 -9.26 -6.77 -9.74
CA VAL A 195 -8.08 -6.31 -10.48
C VAL A 195 -7.28 -5.28 -9.65
N GLN A 196 -6.13 -4.81 -10.12
CA GLN A 196 -5.46 -3.67 -9.47
C GLN A 196 -6.38 -2.44 -9.45
N GLY A 197 -6.36 -1.70 -8.35
CA GLY A 197 -7.27 -0.58 -8.09
C GLY A 197 -8.66 -0.97 -7.59
N SER A 198 -8.98 -2.26 -7.44
CA SER A 198 -10.27 -2.63 -6.85
C SER A 198 -10.33 -2.20 -5.38
N LEU A 199 -11.35 -1.44 -5.01
CA LEU A 199 -11.69 -1.16 -3.61
C LEU A 199 -12.39 -2.37 -3.00
N LEU A 200 -11.79 -2.94 -1.96
CA LEU A 200 -12.37 -4.04 -1.19
C LEU A 200 -12.80 -3.54 0.18
N ALA A 201 -13.98 -3.96 0.65
CA ALA A 201 -14.45 -3.61 1.98
C ALA A 201 -15.14 -4.81 2.65
N ILE A 202 -15.18 -4.78 3.98
CA ILE A 202 -16.02 -5.69 4.75
C ILE A 202 -17.45 -5.13 4.76
N PRO A 203 -18.47 -5.91 4.34
CA PRO A 203 -19.86 -5.48 4.40
C PRO A 203 -20.29 -5.04 5.83
N PRO A 204 -21.22 -4.07 5.96
CA PRO A 204 -21.59 -3.48 7.25
C PRO A 204 -22.31 -4.45 8.21
N ASP A 205 -22.94 -5.49 7.69
CA ASP A 205 -23.64 -6.51 8.46
C ASP A 205 -22.69 -7.50 9.17
N ILE A 206 -21.42 -7.53 8.77
CA ILE A 206 -20.39 -8.32 9.43
C ILE A 206 -19.92 -7.55 10.68
N THR A 207 -19.74 -8.25 11.79
CA THR A 207 -19.23 -7.65 13.04
C THR A 207 -17.91 -8.30 13.45
N ALA A 208 -17.08 -7.56 14.19
CA ALA A 208 -15.84 -8.12 14.76
C ALA A 208 -16.13 -9.36 15.63
N SER A 209 -17.28 -9.36 16.33
CA SER A 209 -17.73 -10.48 17.14
C SER A 209 -18.12 -11.70 16.30
N SER A 210 -18.82 -11.52 15.17
CA SER A 210 -19.19 -12.65 14.30
C SER A 210 -17.99 -13.34 13.64
N LEU A 211 -16.86 -12.64 13.54
CA LEU A 211 -15.57 -13.20 13.12
C LEU A 211 -14.73 -13.76 14.27
N GLY A 212 -15.16 -13.56 15.53
CA GLY A 212 -14.41 -13.97 16.71
C GLY A 212 -12.97 -13.43 16.70
N LEU A 213 -12.81 -12.14 16.38
CA LEU A 213 -11.48 -11.50 16.36
C LEU A 213 -10.93 -11.40 17.79
N LYS A 214 -9.72 -11.91 17.99
CA LYS A 214 -9.07 -12.00 19.31
C LYS A 214 -8.17 -10.80 19.56
N THR A 215 -7.41 -10.39 18.55
CA THR A 215 -6.30 -9.44 18.69
C THR A 215 -6.74 -8.00 18.44
N GLN A 216 -6.25 -7.07 19.27
CA GLN A 216 -6.50 -5.64 19.09
C GLN A 216 -6.08 -5.10 17.72
N PRO A 217 -4.89 -5.39 17.18
CA PRO A 217 -4.50 -4.86 15.87
C PRO A 217 -5.41 -5.38 14.75
N ALA A 218 -5.91 -6.62 14.82
CA ALA A 218 -6.87 -7.12 13.83
C ALA A 218 -8.26 -6.47 13.96
N LYS A 219 -8.69 -6.10 15.18
CA LYS A 219 -9.92 -5.32 15.38
C LYS A 219 -9.79 -3.91 14.78
N LYS A 220 -8.63 -3.25 14.91
CA LYS A 220 -8.37 -1.96 14.24
C LYS A 220 -8.43 -2.09 12.72
N LEU A 221 -7.79 -3.12 12.17
CA LEU A 221 -7.87 -3.43 10.74
C LEU A 221 -9.30 -3.72 10.29
N PHE A 222 -10.08 -4.46 11.08
CA PHE A 222 -11.49 -4.74 10.79
C PHE A 222 -12.29 -3.44 10.59
N HIS A 223 -12.18 -2.50 11.55
CA HIS A 223 -12.89 -1.23 11.45
C HIS A 223 -12.41 -0.42 10.23
N ALA A 224 -11.10 -0.32 9.99
CA ALA A 224 -10.57 0.36 8.81
C ALA A 224 -11.12 -0.23 7.50
N LEU A 225 -11.16 -1.56 7.39
CA LEU A 225 -11.64 -2.28 6.20
C LEU A 225 -13.16 -2.19 6.01
N GLN A 226 -13.93 -2.01 7.08
CA GLN A 226 -15.39 -1.81 6.99
C GLN A 226 -15.72 -0.34 6.68
N ASP A 227 -15.02 0.59 7.33
CA ASP A 227 -15.32 2.02 7.28
C ASP A 227 -14.73 2.72 6.05
N TYR A 228 -13.56 2.27 5.59
CA TYR A 228 -12.81 2.90 4.50
C TYR A 228 -12.40 1.94 3.38
N GLY A 229 -12.36 0.64 3.67
CA GLY A 229 -11.93 -0.38 2.71
C GLY A 229 -10.42 -0.40 2.46
N ALA A 230 -10.00 -1.15 1.45
CA ALA A 230 -8.62 -1.25 0.99
C ALA A 230 -8.53 -1.38 -0.53
N TYR A 231 -7.58 -0.65 -1.13
CA TYR A 231 -7.26 -0.76 -2.55
C TYR A 231 -6.22 -1.84 -2.81
N VAL A 232 -6.44 -2.64 -3.84
CA VAL A 232 -5.44 -3.61 -4.31
C VAL A 232 -4.37 -2.90 -5.13
N VAL A 233 -3.13 -2.82 -4.63
CA VAL A 233 -2.08 -2.00 -5.26
C VAL A 233 -1.00 -2.80 -5.98
N ASP A 234 -0.75 -4.05 -5.60
CA ASP A 234 0.33 -4.86 -6.18
C ASP A 234 0.06 -6.38 -6.19
N ASP A 235 0.81 -7.08 -7.05
CA ASP A 235 0.93 -8.53 -7.06
C ASP A 235 2.02 -8.99 -6.06
N THR A 236 1.63 -9.85 -5.11
CA THR A 236 2.60 -10.50 -4.20
C THR A 236 3.49 -11.55 -4.87
N ALA A 237 3.17 -11.99 -6.10
CA ALA A 237 3.83 -13.04 -6.88
C ALA A 237 3.89 -14.44 -6.24
N TRP A 238 3.33 -14.63 -5.05
CA TRP A 238 3.26 -15.91 -4.35
C TRP A 238 2.05 -15.98 -3.43
N ASN A 239 1.70 -17.18 -2.95
CA ASN A 239 0.57 -17.35 -2.03
C ASN A 239 0.86 -16.70 -0.67
N ALA A 240 0.51 -15.42 -0.54
CA ALA A 240 0.52 -14.59 0.65
C ALA A 240 -0.49 -13.46 0.47
N HIS A 241 -0.94 -12.91 1.58
CA HIS A 241 -1.60 -11.60 1.62
C HIS A 241 -0.60 -10.61 2.19
N ALA A 242 -0.45 -9.44 1.56
CA ALA A 242 0.38 -8.39 2.10
C ALA A 242 -0.39 -7.09 2.33
N ILE A 243 0.07 -6.34 3.33
CA ILE A 243 -0.46 -5.02 3.66
C ILE A 243 0.72 -4.05 3.59
N PRO A 244 0.68 -3.05 2.69
CA PRO A 244 1.66 -1.98 2.68
C PRO A 244 1.58 -1.12 3.94
N LEU A 245 2.74 -0.84 4.52
CA LEU A 245 2.88 -0.09 5.76
C LEU A 245 4.21 0.65 5.80
N GLU A 246 4.25 1.72 6.58
CA GLU A 246 5.47 2.44 6.89
C GLU A 246 6.46 1.54 7.63
N HIS A 247 7.74 1.59 7.25
CA HIS A 247 8.79 0.73 7.78
C HIS A 247 8.88 0.76 9.33
N SER A 248 8.67 1.92 9.95
CA SER A 248 8.68 2.15 11.41
C SER A 248 7.66 1.28 12.15
N VAL A 249 6.47 1.06 11.56
CA VAL A 249 5.38 0.25 12.14
C VAL A 249 5.84 -1.14 12.52
N LEU A 250 6.76 -1.76 11.77
CA LEU A 250 7.24 -3.10 12.08
C LEU A 250 7.96 -3.19 13.42
N LYS A 251 8.73 -2.15 13.77
CA LYS A 251 9.47 -2.07 15.03
C LYS A 251 8.48 -1.82 16.18
N GLU A 252 7.63 -0.81 16.04
CA GLU A 252 6.64 -0.43 17.05
C GLU A 252 5.67 -1.57 17.37
N PHE A 253 5.16 -2.24 16.33
CA PHE A 253 4.27 -3.38 16.47
C PHE A 253 4.93 -4.52 17.26
N ARG A 254 6.21 -4.82 16.97
CA ARG A 254 6.95 -5.85 17.69
C ARG A 254 7.20 -5.47 19.14
N GLN A 255 7.54 -4.21 19.41
CA GLN A 255 7.77 -3.71 20.76
C GLN A 255 6.48 -3.77 21.60
N THR A 256 5.33 -3.46 21.00
CA THR A 256 4.03 -3.46 21.69
C THR A 256 3.49 -4.86 21.95
N TYR A 257 3.51 -5.74 20.94
CA TYR A 257 2.81 -7.03 21.03
C TYR A 257 3.73 -8.23 21.32
N GLY A 258 5.04 -8.03 21.35
CA GLY A 258 6.03 -9.09 21.60
C GLY A 258 6.24 -10.05 20.43
N TYR A 259 5.65 -9.79 19.26
CA TYR A 259 5.79 -10.61 18.05
C TYR A 259 5.83 -9.75 16.78
N GLY A 260 6.41 -10.27 15.70
CA GLY A 260 6.48 -9.56 14.42
C GLY A 260 5.15 -9.54 13.65
N PHE A 261 4.95 -8.52 12.81
CA PHE A 261 3.80 -8.41 11.90
C PHE A 261 3.78 -9.54 10.83
N ASN A 262 4.96 -9.82 10.24
CA ASN A 262 5.16 -10.87 9.27
C ASN A 262 4.99 -12.27 9.90
N ARG A 263 3.90 -12.98 9.56
CA ARG A 263 3.48 -14.19 10.28
C ARG A 263 2.94 -15.26 9.35
N SER A 264 2.93 -16.50 9.82
CA SER A 264 2.29 -17.65 9.19
C SER A 264 1.33 -18.40 10.12
N GLU A 265 1.25 -17.97 11.38
CA GLU A 265 0.47 -18.62 12.43
C GLU A 265 0.19 -17.68 13.61
N GLY A 266 -0.64 -18.17 14.52
CA GLY A 266 -1.01 -17.52 15.78
C GLY A 266 -2.14 -16.48 15.63
N PRO A 267 -2.65 -15.95 16.75
CA PRO A 267 -3.94 -15.26 16.80
C PRO A 267 -4.07 -14.07 15.84
N PHE A 268 -3.06 -13.22 15.73
CA PHE A 268 -3.08 -12.07 14.82
C PHE A 268 -3.15 -12.49 13.36
N PHE A 269 -2.35 -13.48 12.95
CA PHE A 269 -2.40 -14.02 11.60
C PHE A 269 -3.77 -14.64 11.30
N GLU A 270 -4.28 -15.48 12.21
CA GLU A 270 -5.60 -16.11 12.08
C GLU A 270 -6.70 -15.06 11.90
N ASP A 271 -6.70 -14.02 12.74
CA ASP A 271 -7.69 -12.94 12.66
C ASP A 271 -7.59 -12.19 11.34
N VAL A 272 -6.39 -11.79 10.91
CA VAL A 272 -6.19 -11.10 9.62
C VAL A 272 -6.65 -11.99 8.46
N MET A 273 -6.39 -13.30 8.48
CA MET A 273 -6.89 -14.20 7.45
C MET A 273 -8.42 -14.21 7.39
N LYS A 274 -9.12 -14.17 8.53
CA LYS A 274 -10.58 -14.03 8.55
C LYS A 274 -11.02 -12.73 7.88
N LEU A 275 -10.34 -11.61 8.12
CA LEU A 275 -10.65 -10.33 7.47
C LEU A 275 -10.59 -10.45 5.94
N PHE A 276 -9.49 -11.01 5.41
CA PHE A 276 -9.33 -11.21 3.97
C PHE A 276 -10.44 -12.07 3.36
N THR A 277 -10.95 -13.08 4.08
CA THR A 277 -12.07 -13.91 3.58
C THR A 277 -13.41 -13.21 3.52
N ARG A 278 -13.54 -12.04 4.15
CA ARG A 278 -14.78 -11.25 4.21
C ARG A 278 -14.75 -10.01 3.32
N LEU A 279 -13.62 -9.76 2.65
CA LEU A 279 -13.51 -8.69 1.68
C LEU A 279 -14.41 -8.95 0.47
N SER A 280 -15.18 -7.93 0.12
CA SER A 280 -16.00 -7.86 -1.08
C SER A 280 -15.57 -6.65 -1.90
N VAL A 281 -15.61 -6.76 -3.23
CA VAL A 281 -15.37 -5.64 -4.13
C VAL A 281 -16.52 -4.66 -4.00
N VAL A 282 -16.22 -3.38 -3.82
CA VAL A 282 -17.19 -2.29 -3.96
C VAL A 282 -17.35 -2.01 -5.45
N SER A 283 -18.33 -2.63 -6.10
CA SER A 283 -18.41 -2.68 -7.57
C SER A 283 -18.80 -1.35 -8.22
N ASN A 284 -19.40 -0.44 -7.45
CA ASN A 284 -19.73 0.92 -7.88
C ASN A 284 -18.69 1.94 -7.40
N ASN A 285 -17.43 1.52 -7.24
CA ASN A 285 -16.29 2.40 -7.00
C ASN A 285 -15.85 3.08 -8.31
N THR A 286 -16.15 4.38 -8.45
CA THR A 286 -15.79 5.20 -9.63
C THR A 286 -15.28 6.58 -9.17
N PRO A 287 -14.71 7.42 -10.07
CA PRO A 287 -14.33 8.79 -9.73
C PRO A 287 -15.47 9.62 -9.10
N GLU A 288 -16.72 9.37 -9.53
CA GLU A 288 -17.92 10.06 -9.06
C GLU A 288 -18.52 9.41 -7.79
N SER A 289 -18.13 8.17 -7.48
CA SER A 289 -18.61 7.41 -6.33
C SER A 289 -17.45 6.69 -5.63
N VAL A 290 -16.45 7.45 -5.16
CA VAL A 290 -15.21 6.94 -4.55
C VAL A 290 -15.46 5.93 -3.43
N GLY A 291 -16.46 6.15 -2.57
CA GLY A 291 -16.81 5.21 -1.50
C GLY A 291 -17.84 4.15 -1.88
N GLY A 292 -18.29 4.10 -3.15
CA GLY A 292 -19.51 3.38 -3.55
C GLY A 292 -20.79 4.22 -3.47
N GLY A 293 -20.67 5.55 -3.38
CA GLY A 293 -21.78 6.50 -3.46
C GLY A 293 -22.68 6.57 -2.21
N GLY A 294 -23.62 7.52 -2.20
CA GLY A 294 -24.41 7.85 -1.01
C GLY A 294 -23.61 8.59 0.05
N ASP A 295 -24.07 8.54 1.30
CA ASP A 295 -23.46 9.27 2.41
C ASP A 295 -22.28 8.49 3.01
N PRO A 296 -21.15 9.15 3.35
CA PRO A 296 -20.05 8.50 4.06
C PRO A 296 -20.52 7.86 5.38
N ARG A 297 -20.23 6.57 5.58
CA ARG A 297 -20.63 5.85 6.81
C ARG A 297 -19.68 6.07 8.00
N ALA A 298 -18.54 6.69 7.74
CA ALA A 298 -17.52 7.05 8.72
C ALA A 298 -17.03 8.47 8.42
N PRO A 299 -16.40 9.16 9.40
CA PRO A 299 -15.84 10.50 9.16
C PRO A 299 -14.69 10.45 8.15
N LEU A 300 -14.46 11.56 7.45
CA LEU A 300 -13.25 11.76 6.65
C LEU A 300 -11.98 11.66 7.53
N ALA A 301 -10.84 11.41 6.89
CA ALA A 301 -9.55 11.55 7.54
C ALA A 301 -9.42 12.97 8.13
N PRO A 302 -8.72 13.14 9.27
CA PRO A 302 -8.40 14.47 9.78
C PRO A 302 -7.73 15.33 8.70
N PRO A 303 -7.93 16.66 8.72
CA PRO A 303 -7.22 17.56 7.81
C PRO A 303 -5.72 17.44 8.03
N ILE A 304 -4.95 17.68 6.96
CA ILE A 304 -3.51 17.92 7.07
C ILE A 304 -3.35 19.22 7.85
N HIS A 305 -2.59 19.17 8.95
CA HIS A 305 -2.25 20.35 9.73
C HIS A 305 -0.93 20.95 9.20
N ASP A 306 -0.88 22.28 9.13
CA ASP A 306 0.34 23.04 8.82
C ASP A 306 1.38 22.94 9.95
#